data_AF-A0A964KUB9-F1
#
_entry.id   AF-A0A964KUB9-F1
#
_cell.length_a   1.000
_cell.length_b   1.000
_cell.length_c   1.000
_cell.angle_alpha   90.00
_cell.angle_beta   90.00
_cell.angle_gamma   90.00
#
_symmetry.space_group_name_H-M   'P 1'
#
loop_
_entity.id
_entity.type
_entity.pdbx_description
1 polymer ?
#
loop_
_entity_poly.entity_id
_entity_poly.type
_entity_poly.pdbx_seq_one_letter_code
_entity_poly.pdbx_strand_id
1 'polypeptide(L)'
;MPAAGPREVRELAATFNRMTEEVERSQQTLRDFLANISHELKTPLTSILGFSHAILDGVIDEPEGVEHSAGIISSESDRVLRLVEGLLDISRIESGQLRMAQRPVRLFELFEQVGDVFSLRSEEAGVHLSMSADAIPSVRGDFDRLEQGLSNLVDNAIRHTPRGGRVRMTARVVDRGLIQVAVADTGAGVDAADLPHLFDRFYCSRNGSSGKGHGLGLAITREIVRAHGGDIWATSEPGRGTIFAFTLPVLADGPAAARARRPPGRASSAARARLDGGRRRPDHPSREGQSTDYAVGRRGAHCVHHRHGFYGGGRHPLVHHPHLVGVRGARRLLPLPGADRARGEVLEPPWAHRP
;
A
#
# COMPACT_ATOMS: atom_id res chain seq x y z
N MET A 1 -24.31 -30.63 -19.37
CA MET A 1 -25.15 -31.74 -19.87
C MET A 1 -26.64 -31.42 -19.74
N PRO A 2 -27.50 -31.95 -20.63
CA PRO A 2 -28.95 -31.80 -20.53
C PRO A 2 -29.52 -32.60 -19.35
N ALA A 3 -30.38 -31.98 -18.55
CA ALA A 3 -30.92 -32.58 -17.31
C ALA A 3 -32.16 -33.46 -17.55
N ALA A 4 -32.06 -34.45 -18.44
CA ALA A 4 -33.09 -35.46 -18.68
C ALA A 4 -32.77 -36.76 -17.92
N GLY A 5 -33.76 -37.34 -17.23
CA GLY A 5 -33.61 -38.57 -16.45
C GLY A 5 -34.14 -38.48 -15.01
N PRO A 6 -33.87 -39.51 -14.17
CA PRO A 6 -34.22 -39.56 -12.74
C PRO A 6 -33.70 -38.37 -11.93
N ARG A 7 -34.24 -38.16 -10.73
CA ARG A 7 -33.94 -36.98 -9.89
C ARG A 7 -32.44 -36.88 -9.59
N GLU A 8 -31.86 -38.01 -9.25
CA GLU A 8 -30.47 -38.22 -8.86
C GLU A 8 -29.52 -37.86 -10.01
N VAL A 9 -29.89 -38.24 -11.24
CA VAL A 9 -29.17 -37.89 -12.47
C VAL A 9 -29.25 -36.39 -12.75
N ARG A 10 -30.39 -35.74 -12.48
CA ARG A 10 -30.53 -34.28 -12.63
C ARG A 10 -29.76 -33.50 -11.57
N GLU A 11 -29.73 -33.97 -10.32
CA GLU A 11 -28.95 -33.36 -9.24
C GLU A 11 -27.43 -33.50 -9.47
N LEU A 12 -26.98 -34.66 -9.98
CA LEU A 12 -25.61 -34.85 -10.43
C LEU A 12 -25.27 -33.96 -11.63
N ALA A 13 -26.12 -33.91 -12.66
CA ALA A 13 -25.91 -33.07 -13.85
C ALA A 13 -25.89 -31.57 -13.50
N ALA A 14 -26.75 -31.10 -12.59
CA ALA A 14 -26.73 -29.72 -12.10
C ALA A 14 -25.46 -29.41 -11.29
N THR A 15 -24.90 -30.38 -10.58
CA THR A 15 -23.64 -30.22 -9.84
C THR A 15 -22.43 -30.24 -10.78
N PHE A 16 -22.43 -31.12 -11.79
CA PHE A 16 -21.42 -31.15 -12.84
C PHE A 16 -21.42 -29.86 -13.68
N ASN A 17 -22.61 -29.36 -14.06
CA ASN A 17 -22.75 -28.09 -14.78
C ASN A 17 -22.18 -26.92 -13.95
N ARG A 18 -22.51 -26.83 -12.65
CA ARG A 18 -21.94 -25.80 -11.75
C ARG A 18 -20.42 -25.87 -11.65
N MET A 19 -19.84 -27.05 -11.43
CA MET A 19 -18.38 -27.22 -11.43
C MET A 19 -17.75 -26.85 -12.79
N THR A 20 -18.44 -27.14 -13.90
CA THR A 20 -17.98 -26.74 -15.25
C THR A 20 -17.99 -25.23 -15.40
N GLU A 21 -19.09 -24.55 -15.03
CA GLU A 21 -19.19 -23.09 -15.04
C GLU A 21 -18.15 -22.42 -14.12
N GLU A 22 -17.88 -23.00 -12.95
CA GLU A 22 -16.85 -22.52 -12.01
C GLU A 22 -15.44 -22.63 -12.59
N VAL A 23 -15.12 -23.75 -13.25
CA VAL A 23 -13.84 -23.94 -13.96
C VAL A 23 -13.73 -23.01 -15.17
N GLU A 24 -14.79 -22.85 -15.97
CA GLU A 24 -14.81 -21.94 -17.11
C GLU A 24 -14.65 -20.47 -16.69
N ARG A 25 -15.34 -20.04 -15.62
CA ARG A 25 -15.17 -18.71 -15.00
C ARG A 25 -13.74 -18.53 -14.49
N SER A 26 -13.20 -19.49 -13.74
CA SER A 26 -11.82 -19.43 -13.21
C SER A 26 -10.78 -19.31 -14.32
N GLN A 27 -10.90 -20.12 -15.38
CA GLN A 27 -10.03 -20.00 -16.55
C GLN A 27 -10.19 -18.67 -17.28
N GLN A 28 -11.41 -18.11 -17.34
CA GLN A 28 -11.64 -16.83 -17.98
C GLN A 28 -10.99 -15.70 -17.20
N THR A 29 -11.17 -15.64 -15.87
CA THR A 29 -10.47 -14.70 -14.99
C THR A 29 -8.95 -14.80 -15.13
N LEU A 30 -8.39 -16.00 -15.31
CA LEU A 30 -6.96 -16.18 -15.56
C LEU A 30 -6.51 -15.67 -16.94
N ARG A 31 -7.34 -15.84 -17.99
CA ARG A 31 -7.06 -15.28 -19.34
C ARG A 31 -7.09 -13.75 -19.32
N ASP A 32 -8.10 -13.17 -18.67
CA ASP A 32 -8.27 -11.71 -18.56
C ASP A 32 -7.14 -11.08 -17.71
N PHE A 33 -6.74 -11.76 -16.62
CA PHE A 33 -5.58 -11.43 -15.81
C PHE A 33 -4.28 -11.35 -16.64
N LEU A 34 -3.98 -12.39 -17.44
CA LEU A 34 -2.78 -12.42 -18.28
C LEU A 34 -2.79 -11.36 -19.39
N ALA A 35 -3.97 -11.09 -19.98
CA ALA A 35 -4.14 -10.02 -20.95
C ALA A 35 -3.87 -8.64 -20.34
N ASN A 36 -4.50 -8.32 -19.20
CA ASN A 36 -4.34 -7.04 -18.51
C ASN A 36 -2.89 -6.78 -18.09
N ILE A 37 -2.20 -7.79 -17.52
CA ILE A 37 -0.77 -7.71 -17.19
C ILE A 37 0.08 -7.41 -18.43
N SER A 38 -0.21 -8.08 -19.55
CA SER A 38 0.53 -7.88 -20.80
C SER A 38 0.38 -6.45 -21.33
N HIS A 39 -0.81 -5.84 -21.19
CA HIS A 39 -1.05 -4.44 -21.56
C HIS A 39 -0.37 -3.44 -20.60
N GLU A 40 -0.49 -3.66 -19.29
CA GLU A 40 0.11 -2.79 -18.27
C GLU A 40 1.64 -2.87 -18.23
N LEU A 41 2.27 -3.98 -18.63
CA LEU A 41 3.71 -4.07 -18.84
C LEU A 41 4.15 -3.46 -20.18
N LYS A 42 3.40 -3.69 -21.27
CA LYS A 42 3.79 -3.21 -22.60
C LYS A 42 3.89 -1.69 -22.69
N THR A 43 2.99 -0.97 -22.00
CA THR A 43 2.93 0.50 -22.03
C THR A 43 4.21 1.17 -21.48
N PRO A 44 4.62 0.95 -20.21
CA PRO A 44 5.87 1.51 -19.67
C PRO A 44 7.10 1.03 -20.44
N LEU A 45 7.18 -0.26 -20.81
CA LEU A 45 8.32 -0.79 -21.56
C LEU A 45 8.46 -0.15 -22.94
N THR A 46 7.35 0.17 -23.63
CA THR A 46 7.39 0.90 -24.90
C THR A 46 7.85 2.34 -24.71
N SER A 47 7.47 3.00 -23.61
CA SER A 47 7.97 4.33 -23.23
C SER A 47 9.48 4.30 -22.99
N ILE A 48 9.95 3.42 -22.11
CA ILE A 48 11.38 3.25 -21.77
C ILE A 48 12.22 2.99 -23.02
N LEU A 49 11.80 2.06 -23.89
CA LEU A 49 12.49 1.77 -25.15
C LEU A 49 12.43 2.96 -26.13
N GLY A 50 11.32 3.70 -26.20
CA GLY A 50 11.18 4.87 -27.06
C GLY A 50 12.17 5.98 -26.69
N PHE A 51 12.19 6.39 -25.42
CA PHE A 51 13.12 7.41 -24.94
C PHE A 51 14.58 6.94 -24.97
N SER A 52 14.86 5.66 -24.69
CA SER A 52 16.22 5.12 -24.77
C SER A 52 16.76 5.16 -26.21
N HIS A 53 15.98 4.75 -27.21
CA HIS A 53 16.40 4.87 -28.62
C HIS A 53 16.51 6.34 -29.05
N ALA A 54 15.59 7.22 -28.63
CA ALA A 54 15.66 8.64 -29.00
C ALA A 54 16.95 9.32 -28.52
N ILE A 55 17.46 8.97 -27.33
CA ILE A 55 18.78 9.41 -26.84
C ILE A 55 19.91 8.76 -27.65
N LEU A 56 19.88 7.44 -27.84
CA LEU A 56 20.95 6.68 -28.51
C LEU A 56 21.13 7.02 -29.99
N ASP A 57 20.03 7.30 -30.70
CA ASP A 57 19.99 7.67 -32.11
C ASP A 57 20.30 9.17 -32.35
N GLY A 58 20.49 9.96 -31.28
CA GLY A 58 20.73 11.41 -31.38
C GLY A 58 19.50 12.21 -31.81
N VAL A 59 18.29 11.70 -31.56
CA VAL A 59 17.02 12.43 -31.76
C VAL A 59 16.73 13.35 -30.57
N ILE A 60 17.29 13.02 -29.39
CA ILE A 60 17.33 13.86 -28.19
C ILE A 60 18.79 13.92 -27.72
N ASP A 61 19.49 14.99 -28.10
CA ASP A 61 20.90 15.25 -27.80
C ASP A 61 21.12 16.47 -26.87
N GLU A 62 20.15 17.39 -26.81
CA GLU A 62 20.13 18.52 -25.89
C GLU A 62 20.12 18.06 -24.41
N PRO A 63 21.00 18.58 -23.52
CA PRO A 63 21.14 18.09 -22.14
C PRO A 63 19.85 18.06 -21.32
N GLU A 64 19.01 19.09 -21.43
CA GLU A 64 17.72 19.18 -20.74
C GLU A 64 16.72 18.13 -21.25
N GLY A 65 16.72 17.85 -22.56
CA GLY A 65 15.93 16.78 -23.17
C GLY A 65 16.38 15.39 -22.73
N VAL A 66 17.70 15.17 -22.60
CA VAL A 66 18.27 13.92 -22.08
C VAL A 66 17.94 13.72 -20.61
N GLU A 67 18.06 14.76 -19.77
CA GLU A 67 17.70 14.70 -18.34
C GLU A 67 16.20 14.42 -18.14
N HIS A 68 15.33 15.12 -18.88
CA HIS A 68 13.89 14.88 -18.86
C HIS A 68 13.54 13.44 -19.28
N SER A 69 14.16 12.96 -20.37
CA SER A 69 13.96 11.59 -20.87
C SER A 69 14.44 10.53 -19.88
N ALA A 70 15.57 10.77 -19.19
CA ALA A 70 16.05 9.90 -18.12
C ALA A 70 15.08 9.86 -16.93
N GLY A 71 14.47 10.99 -16.57
CA GLY A 71 13.41 11.05 -15.55
C GLY A 71 12.16 10.22 -15.93
N ILE A 72 11.74 10.25 -17.20
CA ILE A 72 10.65 9.40 -17.69
C ILE A 72 11.06 7.91 -17.63
N ILE A 73 12.26 7.57 -18.12
CA ILE A 73 12.79 6.20 -18.08
C ILE A 73 12.82 5.65 -16.64
N SER A 74 13.28 6.45 -15.67
CA SER A 74 13.28 6.04 -14.26
C SER A 74 11.87 5.81 -13.74
N SER A 75 10.97 6.78 -13.90
CA SER A 75 9.61 6.70 -13.32
C SER A 75 8.75 5.58 -13.89
N GLU A 76 8.87 5.26 -15.20
CA GLU A 76 8.23 4.08 -15.79
C GLU A 76 8.94 2.77 -15.40
N SER A 77 10.25 2.78 -15.14
CA SER A 77 10.98 1.60 -14.61
C SER A 77 10.53 1.26 -13.19
N ASP A 78 10.42 2.26 -12.32
CA ASP A 78 9.89 2.12 -10.96
C ASP A 78 8.42 1.66 -10.98
N ARG A 79 7.65 2.06 -12.01
CA ARG A 79 6.27 1.60 -12.23
C ARG A 79 6.25 0.12 -12.61
N VAL A 80 7.13 -0.34 -13.49
CA VAL A 80 7.27 -1.77 -13.84
C VAL A 80 7.68 -2.60 -12.61
N LEU A 81 8.62 -2.10 -11.81
CA LEU A 81 9.06 -2.78 -10.57
C LEU A 81 7.87 -3.00 -9.62
N ARG A 82 7.13 -1.94 -9.27
CA ARG A 82 5.94 -2.03 -8.41
C ARG A 82 4.86 -2.98 -8.96
N LEU A 83 4.69 -3.05 -10.28
CA LEU A 83 3.77 -3.99 -10.92
C LEU A 83 4.23 -5.44 -10.73
N VAL A 84 5.51 -5.75 -10.97
CA VAL A 84 6.08 -7.09 -10.78
C VAL A 84 6.04 -7.52 -9.31
N GLU A 85 6.37 -6.62 -8.37
CA GLU A 85 6.28 -6.88 -6.93
C GLU A 85 4.85 -7.21 -6.48
N GLY A 86 3.86 -6.44 -6.96
CA GLY A 86 2.44 -6.70 -6.69
C GLY A 86 1.96 -8.07 -7.21
N LEU A 87 2.45 -8.50 -8.38
CA LEU A 87 2.16 -9.84 -8.92
C LEU A 87 2.79 -10.96 -8.08
N LEU A 88 4.04 -10.77 -7.64
CA LEU A 88 4.73 -11.73 -6.79
C LEU A 88 4.07 -11.88 -5.41
N ASP A 89 3.59 -10.79 -4.82
CA ASP A 89 2.85 -10.86 -3.56
C ASP A 89 1.48 -11.53 -3.70
N ILE A 90 0.71 -11.25 -4.77
CA ILE A 90 -0.53 -11.99 -5.06
C ILE A 90 -0.25 -13.49 -5.19
N SER A 91 0.80 -13.88 -5.92
CA SER A 91 1.18 -15.29 -6.07
C SER A 91 1.57 -15.95 -4.73
N ARG A 92 2.25 -15.23 -3.82
CA ARG A 92 2.59 -15.72 -2.47
C ARG A 92 1.38 -15.83 -1.56
N ILE A 93 0.41 -14.93 -1.72
CA ILE A 93 -0.87 -14.94 -1.01
C ILE A 93 -1.70 -16.16 -1.43
N GLU A 94 -1.94 -16.34 -2.73
CA GLU A 94 -2.79 -17.42 -3.25
C GLU A 94 -2.25 -18.82 -2.98
N SER A 95 -0.92 -18.97 -2.99
CA SER A 95 -0.25 -20.24 -2.66
C SER A 95 -0.16 -20.54 -1.16
N GLY A 96 -0.65 -19.65 -0.29
CA GLY A 96 -0.49 -19.75 1.17
C GLY A 96 0.95 -19.62 1.67
N GLN A 97 1.87 -19.18 0.80
CA GLN A 97 3.30 -19.05 1.08
C GLN A 97 3.68 -17.73 1.78
N LEU A 98 2.72 -16.81 1.97
CA LEU A 98 2.91 -15.56 2.72
C LEU A 98 3.15 -15.84 4.22
N ARG A 99 4.42 -16.08 4.60
CA ARG A 99 4.85 -16.25 5.98
C ARG A 99 4.83 -14.91 6.72
N MET A 100 3.69 -14.55 7.30
CA MET A 100 3.53 -13.32 8.07
C MET A 100 4.37 -13.32 9.36
N ALA A 101 5.13 -12.26 9.58
CA ALA A 101 5.87 -11.98 10.81
C ALA A 101 4.95 -11.42 11.92
N GLN A 102 3.97 -12.22 12.35
CA GLN A 102 2.93 -11.84 13.32
C GLN A 102 3.51 -11.37 14.68
N ARG A 103 3.59 -10.05 14.88
CA ARG A 103 4.08 -9.35 16.08
C ARG A 103 2.98 -8.44 16.68
N PRO A 104 3.13 -7.96 17.92
CA PRO A 104 2.34 -6.84 18.42
C PRO A 104 2.66 -5.58 17.60
N VAL A 105 1.63 -4.92 17.06
CA VAL A 105 1.76 -3.69 16.27
C VAL A 105 1.00 -2.55 16.95
N ARG A 106 1.69 -1.43 17.21
CA ARG A 106 1.05 -0.17 17.62
C ARG A 106 0.67 0.60 16.36
N LEU A 107 -0.63 0.81 16.16
CA LEU A 107 -1.15 1.48 14.95
C LEU A 107 -0.77 2.96 14.86
N PHE A 108 -0.39 3.61 15.97
CA PHE A 108 0.15 4.96 15.96
C PHE A 108 1.51 5.01 15.24
N GLU A 109 2.43 4.11 15.56
CA GLU A 109 3.76 4.04 14.92
C GLU A 109 3.65 3.68 13.43
N LEU A 110 2.64 2.86 13.07
CA LEU A 110 2.29 2.55 11.68
C LEU A 110 1.78 3.81 10.93
N PHE A 111 1.01 4.67 11.61
CA PHE A 111 0.53 5.93 11.03
C PHE A 111 1.64 6.98 10.92
N GLU A 112 2.56 7.04 11.89
CA GLU A 112 3.74 7.90 11.81
C GLU A 112 4.62 7.50 10.62
N GLN A 113 5.01 6.22 10.50
CA GLN A 113 5.88 5.76 9.42
C GLN A 113 5.27 5.96 8.02
N VAL A 114 3.98 5.66 7.83
CA VAL A 114 3.29 5.96 6.56
C VAL A 114 3.09 7.47 6.36
N GLY A 115 2.90 8.25 7.43
CA GLY A 115 2.83 9.71 7.38
C GLY A 115 4.13 10.34 6.86
N ASP A 116 5.27 9.89 7.38
CA ASP A 116 6.60 10.33 6.97
C ASP A 116 6.88 9.98 5.50
N VAL A 117 6.58 8.74 5.08
CA VAL A 117 6.77 8.28 3.68
C VAL A 117 5.96 9.11 2.67
N PHE A 118 4.75 9.54 3.03
CA PHE A 118 3.88 10.33 2.14
C PHE A 118 3.96 11.86 2.36
N SER A 119 4.75 12.34 3.31
CA SER A 119 4.88 13.76 3.69
C SER A 119 5.11 14.69 2.49
N LEU A 120 6.31 14.63 1.89
CA LEU A 120 6.72 15.41 0.71
C LEU A 120 5.69 15.31 -0.43
N ARG A 121 5.25 14.09 -0.76
CA ARG A 121 4.32 13.86 -1.87
C ARG A 121 2.92 14.44 -1.61
N SER A 122 2.50 14.53 -0.35
CA SER A 122 1.27 15.23 0.03
C SER A 122 1.42 16.75 -0.09
N GLU A 123 2.59 17.32 0.22
CA GLU A 123 2.90 18.74 0.04
C GLU A 123 3.01 19.14 -1.43
N GLU A 124 3.65 18.32 -2.27
CA GLU A 124 3.73 18.49 -3.72
C GLU A 124 2.33 18.51 -4.36
N ALA A 125 1.49 17.52 -4.02
CA ALA A 125 0.07 17.51 -4.41
C ALA A 125 -0.69 18.71 -3.81
N GLY A 126 -0.25 19.22 -2.66
CA GLY A 126 -0.91 20.25 -1.86
C GLY A 126 -2.19 19.71 -1.21
N VAL A 127 -2.13 18.47 -0.74
CA VAL A 127 -3.19 17.74 -0.04
C VAL A 127 -2.78 17.62 1.42
N HIS A 128 -3.61 18.10 2.34
CA HIS A 128 -3.26 18.05 3.77
C HIS A 128 -3.52 16.64 4.33
N LEU A 129 -2.43 15.88 4.52
CA LEU A 129 -2.42 14.61 5.24
C LEU A 129 -2.50 14.83 6.76
N SER A 130 -3.32 14.03 7.44
CA SER A 130 -3.55 14.10 8.88
C SER A 130 -3.78 12.72 9.47
N MET A 131 -3.48 12.53 10.76
CA MET A 131 -3.67 11.25 11.45
C MET A 131 -4.32 11.43 12.83
N SER A 132 -5.03 10.41 13.29
CA SER A 132 -5.86 10.46 14.50
C SER A 132 -6.15 9.06 15.02
N ALA A 133 -5.27 8.52 15.86
CA ALA A 133 -5.53 7.30 16.62
C ALA A 133 -5.94 7.65 18.05
N ASP A 134 -7.02 7.03 18.54
CA ASP A 134 -7.36 7.07 19.97
C ASP A 134 -6.35 6.24 20.78
N ALA A 135 -6.50 6.22 22.11
CA ALA A 135 -5.74 5.32 23.00
C ALA A 135 -6.18 3.85 22.82
N ILE A 136 -5.80 3.25 21.70
CA ILE A 136 -6.18 1.91 21.25
C ILE A 136 -5.13 0.85 21.62
N PRO A 137 -5.54 -0.39 21.93
CA PRO A 137 -4.60 -1.49 22.18
C PRO A 137 -3.86 -1.90 20.91
N SER A 138 -2.74 -2.61 21.06
CA SER A 138 -2.01 -3.19 19.92
C SER A 138 -2.86 -4.22 19.18
N VAL A 139 -2.63 -4.35 17.87
CA VAL A 139 -3.15 -5.45 17.04
C VAL A 139 -2.11 -6.55 16.92
N ARG A 140 -2.51 -7.77 16.56
CA ARG A 140 -1.55 -8.82 16.17
C ARG A 140 -1.39 -8.80 14.65
N GLY A 141 -0.18 -8.52 14.16
CA GLY A 141 0.05 -8.41 12.73
C GLY A 141 1.51 -8.36 12.30
N ASP A 142 1.70 -8.52 11.00
CA ASP A 142 2.94 -8.26 10.30
C ASP A 142 2.96 -6.75 9.95
N PHE A 143 3.78 -5.99 10.66
CA PHE A 143 3.85 -4.53 10.53
C PHE A 143 4.10 -4.11 9.07
N ASP A 144 5.09 -4.73 8.43
CA ASP A 144 5.61 -4.43 7.11
C ASP A 144 4.53 -4.65 6.04
N ARG A 145 3.67 -5.67 6.25
CA ARG A 145 2.49 -5.91 5.41
C ARG A 145 1.33 -4.97 5.71
N LEU A 146 1.09 -4.61 6.97
CA LEU A 146 0.09 -3.59 7.31
C LEU A 146 0.50 -2.20 6.79
N GLU A 147 1.80 -1.90 6.74
CA GLU A 147 2.39 -0.69 6.16
C GLU A 147 2.16 -0.63 4.65
N GLN A 148 2.49 -1.71 3.92
CA GLN A 148 2.17 -1.87 2.50
C GLN A 148 0.65 -1.69 2.24
N GLY A 149 -0.18 -2.35 3.04
CA GLY A 149 -1.63 -2.30 2.93
C GLY A 149 -2.20 -0.89 3.14
N LEU A 150 -1.71 -0.16 4.15
CA LEU A 150 -2.11 1.22 4.46
C LEU A 150 -1.55 2.21 3.44
N SER A 151 -0.30 2.03 3.00
CA SER A 151 0.36 2.87 1.99
C SER A 151 -0.40 2.85 0.66
N ASN A 152 -0.91 1.70 0.23
CA ASN A 152 -1.78 1.60 -0.95
C ASN A 152 -3.06 2.45 -0.81
N LEU A 153 -3.63 2.57 0.39
CA LEU A 153 -4.83 3.38 0.65
C LEU A 153 -4.49 4.88 0.68
N VAL A 154 -3.37 5.26 1.28
CA VAL A 154 -2.89 6.65 1.37
C VAL A 154 -2.44 7.17 -0.01
N ASP A 155 -1.73 6.36 -0.80
CA ASP A 155 -1.37 6.65 -2.19
C ASP A 155 -2.61 6.97 -3.03
N ASN A 156 -3.62 6.09 -2.96
CA ASN A 156 -4.88 6.25 -3.67
C ASN A 156 -5.64 7.50 -3.21
N ALA A 157 -5.74 7.72 -1.88
CA ALA A 157 -6.40 8.88 -1.30
C ALA A 157 -5.75 10.21 -1.74
N ILE A 158 -4.42 10.31 -1.68
CA ILE A 158 -3.68 11.50 -2.13
C ILE A 158 -3.85 11.69 -3.65
N ARG A 159 -3.73 10.63 -4.45
CA ARG A 159 -3.87 10.69 -5.92
C ARG A 159 -5.26 11.15 -6.38
N HIS A 160 -6.31 10.80 -5.64
CA HIS A 160 -7.69 11.13 -6.01
C HIS A 160 -8.25 12.39 -5.31
N THR A 161 -7.45 13.03 -4.45
CA THR A 161 -7.78 14.31 -3.79
C THR A 161 -7.24 15.52 -4.57
N PRO A 162 -8.05 16.54 -4.89
CA PRO A 162 -7.56 17.76 -5.52
C PRO A 162 -6.75 18.62 -4.55
N ARG A 163 -5.88 19.49 -5.09
CA ARG A 163 -5.10 20.46 -4.30
C ARG A 163 -6.00 21.32 -3.41
N GLY A 164 -5.64 21.45 -2.13
CA GLY A 164 -6.45 22.06 -1.08
C GLY A 164 -7.40 21.10 -0.35
N GLY A 165 -7.54 19.87 -0.83
CA GLY A 165 -8.27 18.79 -0.15
C GLY A 165 -7.49 18.19 1.03
N ARG A 166 -8.11 17.19 1.67
CA ARG A 166 -7.57 16.54 2.88
C ARG A 166 -7.60 15.02 2.77
N VAL A 167 -6.62 14.38 3.38
CA VAL A 167 -6.61 12.94 3.65
C VAL A 167 -6.44 12.73 5.17
N ARG A 168 -7.22 11.84 5.77
CA ARG A 168 -7.17 11.55 7.20
C ARG A 168 -7.08 10.06 7.47
N MET A 169 -6.00 9.64 8.12
CA MET A 169 -5.88 8.33 8.75
C MET A 169 -6.54 8.35 10.12
N THR A 170 -7.36 7.34 10.42
CA THR A 170 -8.02 7.19 11.73
C THR A 170 -7.97 5.75 12.21
N ALA A 171 -7.84 5.55 13.52
CA ALA A 171 -7.98 4.23 14.14
C ALA A 171 -8.76 4.33 15.44
N ARG A 172 -9.81 3.50 15.59
CA ARG A 172 -10.67 3.44 16.78
C ARG A 172 -11.06 2.01 17.12
N VAL A 173 -11.26 1.72 18.40
CA VAL A 173 -11.87 0.44 18.83
C VAL A 173 -13.32 0.41 18.35
N VAL A 174 -13.77 -0.77 17.88
CA VAL A 174 -15.17 -1.07 17.59
C VAL A 174 -15.58 -2.35 18.32
N ASP A 175 -16.85 -2.73 18.23
CA ASP A 175 -17.39 -3.88 18.96
C ASP A 175 -16.62 -5.20 18.74
N ARG A 176 -16.74 -6.09 19.73
CA ARG A 176 -16.21 -7.48 19.71
C ARG A 176 -14.67 -7.62 19.67
N GLY A 177 -13.93 -6.59 20.07
CA GLY A 177 -12.47 -6.66 20.16
C GLY A 177 -11.77 -6.52 18.81
N LEU A 178 -12.35 -5.71 17.92
CA LEU A 178 -11.74 -5.28 16.67
C LEU A 178 -11.33 -3.80 16.78
N ILE A 179 -10.28 -3.42 16.08
CA ILE A 179 -9.99 -2.01 15.77
C ILE A 179 -10.37 -1.76 14.31
N GLN A 180 -11.10 -0.69 14.05
CA GLN A 180 -11.31 -0.16 12.71
C GLN A 180 -10.21 0.86 12.40
N VAL A 181 -9.47 0.62 11.33
CA VAL A 181 -8.60 1.59 10.67
C VAL A 181 -9.36 2.14 9.46
N ALA A 182 -9.28 3.44 9.21
CA ALA A 182 -9.88 4.05 8.02
C ALA A 182 -9.02 5.19 7.46
N VAL A 183 -8.91 5.24 6.13
CA VAL A 183 -8.34 6.35 5.36
C VAL A 183 -9.49 7.05 4.65
N ALA A 184 -9.75 8.30 5.01
CA ALA A 184 -10.80 9.15 4.44
C ALA A 184 -10.19 10.26 3.59
N ASP A 185 -10.73 10.49 2.40
CA ASP A 185 -10.31 11.54 1.46
C ASP A 185 -11.45 12.55 1.17
N THR A 186 -11.09 13.71 0.61
CA THR A 186 -12.06 14.70 0.10
C THR A 186 -11.95 14.84 -1.42
N GLY A 187 -11.79 13.71 -2.11
CA GLY A 187 -11.55 13.61 -3.54
C GLY A 187 -12.81 13.57 -4.40
N ALA A 188 -12.64 13.12 -5.65
CA ALA A 188 -13.74 13.00 -6.62
C ALA A 188 -14.81 11.96 -6.22
N GLY A 189 -14.50 11.04 -5.30
CA GLY A 189 -15.33 9.90 -4.96
C GLY A 189 -15.37 8.82 -6.06
N VAL A 190 -16.27 7.86 -5.91
CA VAL A 190 -16.43 6.67 -6.76
C VAL A 190 -17.91 6.46 -7.07
N ASP A 191 -18.23 6.10 -8.31
CA ASP A 191 -19.60 5.78 -8.72
C ASP A 191 -20.13 4.52 -8.00
N ALA A 192 -21.43 4.50 -7.71
CA ALA A 192 -22.07 3.39 -7.01
C ALA A 192 -22.01 2.04 -7.78
N ALA A 193 -21.81 2.09 -9.10
CA ALA A 193 -21.59 0.90 -9.94
C ALA A 193 -20.15 0.35 -9.83
N ASP A 194 -19.19 1.19 -9.46
CA ASP A 194 -17.77 0.84 -9.35
C ASP A 194 -17.40 0.36 -7.94
N LEU A 195 -18.13 0.82 -6.91
CA LEU A 195 -17.92 0.45 -5.49
C LEU A 195 -17.81 -1.08 -5.24
N PRO A 196 -18.64 -1.97 -5.82
CA PRO A 196 -18.52 -3.42 -5.59
C PRO A 196 -17.21 -4.02 -6.10
N HIS A 197 -16.58 -3.37 -7.08
CA HIS A 197 -15.44 -3.89 -7.83
C HIS A 197 -14.10 -3.25 -7.46
N LEU A 198 -14.07 -2.23 -6.60
CA LEU A 198 -12.85 -1.53 -6.18
C LEU A 198 -11.71 -2.43 -5.67
N PHE A 199 -12.04 -3.61 -5.13
CA PHE A 199 -11.06 -4.55 -4.59
C PHE A 199 -10.75 -5.72 -5.55
N ASP A 200 -11.34 -5.73 -6.75
CA ASP A 200 -11.10 -6.76 -7.76
C ASP A 200 -9.81 -6.45 -8.55
N ARG A 201 -9.14 -7.50 -9.01
CA ARG A 201 -7.79 -7.38 -9.59
C ARG A 201 -7.84 -6.68 -10.94
N PHE A 202 -6.94 -5.73 -11.17
CA PHE A 202 -6.88 -4.89 -12.37
C PHE A 202 -8.13 -4.00 -12.55
N TYR A 203 -8.96 -3.84 -11.51
CA TYR A 203 -10.08 -2.94 -11.58
C TYR A 203 -9.62 -1.48 -11.45
N CYS A 204 -10.01 -0.67 -12.43
CA CYS A 204 -9.79 0.78 -12.43
C CYS A 204 -11.11 1.47 -12.76
N SER A 205 -11.59 2.33 -11.85
CA SER A 205 -12.81 3.12 -12.06
C SER A 205 -12.67 4.01 -13.30
N ARG A 206 -13.74 4.12 -14.10
CA ARG A 206 -13.75 4.87 -15.36
C ARG A 206 -13.51 6.38 -15.17
N ASN A 207 -13.88 6.91 -14.01
CA ASN A 207 -13.71 8.32 -13.66
C ASN A 207 -12.37 8.59 -12.95
N GLY A 208 -11.57 7.55 -12.71
CA GLY A 208 -10.28 7.66 -12.02
C GLY A 208 -9.23 8.35 -12.89
N SER A 209 -8.86 9.58 -12.53
CA SER A 209 -8.00 10.45 -13.34
C SER A 209 -6.74 9.75 -13.90
N SER A 210 -6.75 9.59 -15.23
CA SER A 210 -5.61 9.30 -16.11
C SER A 210 -4.60 8.26 -15.61
N GLY A 211 -4.97 6.97 -15.67
CA GLY A 211 -4.05 5.86 -16.03
C GLY A 211 -2.83 5.51 -15.16
N LYS A 212 -2.60 6.18 -14.01
CA LYS A 212 -1.41 5.96 -13.17
C LYS A 212 -1.57 4.89 -12.06
N GLY A 213 -2.34 3.82 -12.29
CA GLY A 213 -2.53 2.77 -11.29
C GLY A 213 -2.98 1.44 -11.89
N HIS A 214 -2.32 0.35 -11.48
CA HIS A 214 -2.45 -0.99 -12.08
C HIS A 214 -3.68 -1.81 -11.63
N GLY A 215 -4.60 -1.23 -10.85
CA GLY A 215 -5.73 -1.96 -10.24
C GLY A 215 -5.33 -3.10 -9.29
N LEU A 216 -4.09 -3.14 -8.80
CA LEU A 216 -3.60 -4.18 -7.88
C LEU A 216 -3.57 -3.75 -6.40
N GLY A 217 -3.34 -2.47 -6.10
CA GLY A 217 -3.09 -2.01 -4.72
C GLY A 217 -4.24 -2.34 -3.75
N LEU A 218 -5.49 -2.05 -4.14
CA LEU A 218 -6.67 -2.36 -3.32
C LEU A 218 -6.91 -3.87 -3.16
N ALA A 219 -6.66 -4.66 -4.21
CA ALA A 219 -6.75 -6.13 -4.13
C ALA A 219 -5.68 -6.72 -3.19
N ILE A 220 -4.44 -6.22 -3.26
CA ILE A 220 -3.35 -6.59 -2.34
C ILE A 220 -3.72 -6.21 -0.90
N THR A 221 -4.21 -4.99 -0.66
CA THR A 221 -4.67 -4.57 0.67
C THR A 221 -5.82 -5.44 1.20
N ARG A 222 -6.78 -5.85 0.36
CA ARG A 222 -7.86 -6.78 0.75
C ARG A 222 -7.31 -8.11 1.26
N GLU A 223 -6.37 -8.71 0.53
CA GLU A 223 -5.84 -10.01 0.96
C GLU A 223 -4.85 -9.90 2.14
N ILE A 224 -4.12 -8.78 2.27
CA ILE A 224 -3.33 -8.46 3.48
C ILE A 224 -4.24 -8.38 4.72
N VAL A 225 -5.35 -7.64 4.64
CA VAL A 225 -6.32 -7.49 5.73
C VAL A 225 -6.96 -8.84 6.09
N ARG A 226 -7.33 -9.65 5.08
CA ARG A 226 -7.86 -11.01 5.29
C ARG A 226 -6.86 -11.95 5.94
N ALA A 227 -5.59 -11.89 5.55
CA ALA A 227 -4.53 -12.67 6.19
C ALA A 227 -4.37 -12.32 7.68
N HIS A 228 -4.67 -11.07 8.07
CA HIS A 228 -4.73 -10.63 9.46
C HIS A 228 -6.03 -11.01 10.19
N GLY A 229 -6.99 -11.67 9.54
CA GLY A 229 -8.29 -12.01 10.12
C GLY A 229 -9.25 -10.83 10.22
N GLY A 230 -9.07 -9.81 9.37
CA GLY A 230 -9.98 -8.67 9.23
C GLY A 230 -10.74 -8.66 7.91
N ASP A 231 -11.66 -7.70 7.80
CA ASP A 231 -12.41 -7.38 6.57
C ASP A 231 -12.10 -5.94 6.12
N ILE A 232 -12.21 -5.66 4.82
CA ILE A 232 -12.07 -4.32 4.24
C ILE A 232 -13.30 -3.98 3.39
N TRP A 233 -13.68 -2.70 3.38
CA TRP A 233 -14.74 -2.15 2.55
C TRP A 233 -14.44 -0.70 2.17
N ALA A 234 -15.25 -0.15 1.27
CA ALA A 234 -15.21 1.26 0.87
C ALA A 234 -16.61 1.87 0.95
N THR A 235 -16.70 3.14 1.31
CA THR A 235 -17.91 3.96 1.20
C THR A 235 -17.56 5.27 0.50
N SER A 236 -18.30 5.64 -0.54
CA SER A 236 -18.08 6.87 -1.31
C SER A 236 -19.39 7.46 -1.80
N GLU A 237 -19.37 8.75 -2.09
CA GLU A 237 -20.39 9.46 -2.84
C GLU A 237 -19.69 10.39 -3.85
N PRO A 238 -20.06 10.39 -5.14
CA PRO A 238 -19.43 11.25 -6.15
C PRO A 238 -19.40 12.73 -5.73
N GLY A 239 -18.22 13.34 -5.84
CA GLY A 239 -17.97 14.73 -5.43
C GLY A 239 -17.80 14.94 -3.91
N ARG A 240 -17.85 13.89 -3.07
CA ARG A 240 -17.63 13.99 -1.61
C ARG A 240 -16.42 13.20 -1.08
N GLY A 241 -15.73 12.47 -1.94
CA GLY A 241 -14.57 11.65 -1.58
C GLY A 241 -14.89 10.21 -1.20
N THR A 242 -13.88 9.49 -0.71
CA THR A 242 -13.95 8.07 -0.35
C THR A 242 -13.49 7.84 1.08
N ILE A 243 -14.05 6.82 1.73
CA ILE A 243 -13.51 6.24 2.95
C ILE A 243 -13.23 4.77 2.68
N PHE A 244 -11.95 4.40 2.68
CA PHE A 244 -11.52 3.00 2.74
C PHE A 244 -11.32 2.62 4.20
N ALA A 245 -11.98 1.56 4.66
CA ALA A 245 -11.94 1.15 6.06
C ALA A 245 -11.78 -0.36 6.19
N PHE A 246 -10.98 -0.78 7.16
CA PHE A 246 -10.74 -2.18 7.47
C PHE A 246 -10.74 -2.45 8.97
N THR A 247 -11.02 -3.69 9.35
CA THR A 247 -10.86 -4.18 10.73
C THR A 247 -9.55 -4.93 10.91
N LEU A 248 -9.04 -4.93 12.13
CA LEU A 248 -8.01 -5.86 12.60
C LEU A 248 -8.41 -6.41 13.98
N PRO A 249 -8.12 -7.68 14.31
CA PRO A 249 -8.32 -8.20 15.65
C PRO A 249 -7.33 -7.54 16.62
N VAL A 250 -7.87 -7.08 17.76
CA VAL A 250 -7.05 -6.66 18.90
C VAL A 250 -6.17 -7.82 19.35
N LEU A 251 -4.92 -7.53 19.73
CA LEU A 251 -4.09 -8.47 20.46
C LEU A 251 -4.70 -8.66 21.86
N ALA A 252 -5.62 -9.62 21.99
CA ALA A 252 -6.23 -9.95 23.26
C ALA A 252 -5.14 -10.43 24.23
N ASP A 253 -4.98 -9.72 25.35
CA ASP A 253 -4.13 -10.16 26.45
C ASP A 253 -4.54 -11.56 26.90
N GLY A 254 -3.55 -12.46 27.02
CA GLY A 254 -3.77 -13.84 27.48
C GLY A 254 -4.53 -13.86 28.81
N PRO A 255 -5.51 -14.77 28.98
CA PRO A 255 -6.69 -14.53 29.80
C PRO A 255 -6.40 -14.15 31.26
N ALA A 256 -6.55 -12.85 31.56
CA ALA A 256 -6.48 -12.29 32.91
C ALA A 256 -7.45 -12.94 33.91
N ALA A 257 -8.48 -13.63 33.42
CA ALA A 257 -9.41 -14.45 34.19
C ALA A 257 -8.73 -15.51 35.09
N ALA A 258 -7.50 -15.93 34.77
CA ALA A 258 -6.76 -16.93 35.56
C ALA A 258 -6.29 -16.45 36.95
N ARG A 259 -6.22 -15.13 37.21
CA ARG A 259 -5.71 -14.59 38.50
C ARG A 259 -6.78 -14.22 39.53
N ALA A 260 -8.07 -14.30 39.18
CA ALA A 260 -9.19 -13.86 40.03
C ALA A 260 -9.92 -14.99 40.79
N ARG A 261 -9.27 -16.14 41.03
CA ARG A 261 -9.83 -17.25 41.85
C ARG A 261 -8.87 -17.73 42.94
N ARG A 262 -8.58 -16.86 43.91
CA ARG A 262 -8.10 -17.29 45.23
C ARG A 262 -9.34 -17.63 46.08
N PRO A 263 -9.54 -18.89 46.52
CA PRO A 263 -10.68 -19.22 47.38
C PRO A 263 -10.53 -18.55 48.76
N PRO A 264 -11.64 -18.26 49.46
CA PRO A 264 -11.58 -17.78 50.85
C PRO A 264 -11.08 -18.91 51.76
N GLY A 265 -9.78 -18.91 52.04
CA GLY A 265 -9.16 -19.79 53.02
C GLY A 265 -9.80 -19.56 54.40
N ARG A 266 -10.33 -20.64 55.00
CA ARG A 266 -11.09 -20.57 56.25
C ARG A 266 -10.25 -20.01 57.40
N ALA A 267 -10.90 -19.27 58.29
CA ALA A 267 -10.34 -18.99 59.60
C ALA A 267 -10.12 -20.28 60.40
N SER A 268 -9.02 -20.35 61.14
CA SER A 268 -8.78 -21.33 62.19
C SER A 268 -8.08 -20.63 63.36
N SER A 269 -8.61 -20.79 64.56
CA SER A 269 -8.07 -20.20 65.79
C SER A 269 -7.56 -21.30 66.73
N ALA A 270 -6.29 -21.22 67.13
CA ALA A 270 -5.75 -21.94 68.29
C ALA A 270 -4.43 -21.30 68.75
N ALA A 271 -4.45 -20.72 69.94
CA ALA A 271 -3.38 -19.92 70.55
C ALA A 271 -2.21 -20.73 71.16
N ARG A 272 -1.16 -20.00 71.60
CA ARG A 272 -0.13 -20.34 72.61
C ARG A 272 1.06 -21.20 72.13
N ALA A 273 2.32 -20.98 72.58
CA ALA A 273 2.90 -19.98 73.51
C ALA A 273 4.42 -19.73 73.28
N ARG A 274 4.99 -18.67 73.92
CA ARG A 274 6.29 -18.58 74.68
C ARG A 274 7.54 -19.32 74.12
N LEU A 275 8.79 -18.81 74.06
CA LEU A 275 9.59 -17.70 74.65
C LEU A 275 10.98 -17.71 73.91
N ASP A 276 11.96 -16.77 73.94
CA ASP A 276 12.12 -15.36 74.36
C ASP A 276 13.46 -14.80 73.76
N GLY A 277 13.82 -13.53 74.03
CA GLY A 277 15.21 -13.03 74.03
C GLY A 277 15.69 -12.18 72.85
N GLY A 278 16.77 -11.39 73.06
CA GLY A 278 17.64 -10.92 71.94
C GLY A 278 17.67 -9.43 71.52
N ARG A 279 17.68 -8.45 72.44
CA ARG A 279 18.16 -7.07 72.16
C ARG A 279 19.72 -7.07 72.00
N ARG A 280 20.46 -6.16 71.33
CA ARG A 280 20.24 -4.80 70.75
C ARG A 280 21.49 -4.31 69.94
N ARG A 281 21.35 -3.26 69.10
CA ARG A 281 22.38 -2.23 68.70
C ARG A 281 23.58 -2.67 67.79
N PRO A 282 24.36 -1.72 67.19
CA PRO A 282 23.95 -0.47 66.49
C PRO A 282 24.78 -0.11 65.20
N ASP A 283 24.34 0.93 64.49
CA ASP A 283 25.03 2.00 63.73
C ASP A 283 26.42 1.81 63.05
N HIS A 284 26.53 2.29 61.80
CA HIS A 284 27.81 2.74 61.19
C HIS A 284 27.64 3.98 60.27
N PRO A 285 28.66 4.84 60.08
CA PRO A 285 28.48 6.23 59.61
C PRO A 285 29.05 6.54 58.19
N SER A 286 29.02 7.83 57.83
CA SER A 286 29.41 8.45 56.55
C SER A 286 30.93 8.65 56.31
N ARG A 287 31.29 9.22 55.14
CA ARG A 287 32.63 9.65 54.61
C ARG A 287 33.38 8.53 53.84
N GLU A 288 34.27 8.79 52.87
CA GLU A 288 34.79 10.01 52.20
C GLU A 288 35.40 9.65 50.81
N GLY A 289 35.85 10.64 50.01
CA GLY A 289 36.63 10.44 48.76
C GLY A 289 35.97 11.05 47.51
N GLN A 290 36.40 12.23 47.02
CA GLN A 290 37.51 12.44 46.06
C GLN A 290 37.23 11.79 44.68
N SER A 291 36.88 12.53 43.62
CA SER A 291 37.59 13.64 42.94
C SER A 291 38.75 13.18 42.05
N THR A 292 38.58 13.32 40.74
CA THR A 292 39.64 13.70 39.78
C THR A 292 39.00 14.23 38.49
N ASP A 293 39.54 15.31 37.94
CA ASP A 293 39.23 15.79 36.60
C ASP A 293 39.70 14.81 35.52
N TYR A 294 39.11 14.88 34.32
CA TYR A 294 39.85 15.36 33.13
C TYR A 294 38.89 15.71 31.99
N ALA A 295 39.23 16.76 31.23
CA ALA A 295 38.44 17.27 30.11
C ALA A 295 39.30 17.46 28.84
N VAL A 296 38.61 17.68 27.71
CA VAL A 296 39.16 18.02 26.36
C VAL A 296 39.80 16.84 25.60
N GLY A 297 39.48 16.67 24.30
CA GLY A 297 40.00 15.52 23.51
C GLY A 297 40.01 15.62 21.96
N ARG A 298 38.95 16.15 21.32
CA ARG A 298 38.90 16.67 19.92
C ARG A 298 39.40 15.77 18.72
N ARG A 299 38.50 15.63 17.71
CA ARG A 299 38.71 15.22 16.29
C ARG A 299 38.84 13.72 15.97
N GLY A 300 38.39 13.34 14.77
CA GLY A 300 38.64 12.03 14.14
C GLY A 300 37.52 11.59 13.19
N ALA A 301 37.44 12.15 11.98
CA ALA A 301 36.47 11.72 10.96
C ALA A 301 37.11 10.75 9.96
N HIS A 302 36.43 9.66 9.62
CA HIS A 302 36.79 8.80 8.50
C HIS A 302 35.56 8.24 7.79
N CYS A 303 35.40 8.59 6.52
CA CYS A 303 34.44 7.96 5.62
C CYS A 303 35.00 6.62 5.12
N VAL A 304 34.17 5.58 5.03
CA VAL A 304 34.52 4.32 4.37
C VAL A 304 33.87 4.29 2.99
N HIS A 305 34.68 4.10 1.95
CA HIS A 305 34.26 4.20 0.55
C HIS A 305 34.45 2.82 -0.12
N HIS A 306 33.37 2.05 -0.28
CA HIS A 306 33.45 0.73 -0.92
C HIS A 306 33.42 0.85 -2.45
N ARG A 307 34.59 0.72 -3.07
CA ARG A 307 34.74 0.29 -4.47
C ARG A 307 35.26 -1.14 -4.50
N HIS A 308 34.65 -1.99 -5.32
CA HIS A 308 35.32 -3.18 -5.86
C HIS A 308 35.38 -3.07 -7.40
N GLY A 309 36.46 -3.56 -7.98
CA GLY A 309 36.90 -3.22 -9.33
C GLY A 309 36.80 -4.34 -10.38
N PHE A 310 37.15 -3.96 -11.60
CA PHE A 310 37.09 -4.77 -12.83
C PHE A 310 37.97 -6.02 -12.82
N TYR A 311 37.44 -7.08 -13.44
CA TYR A 311 38.11 -7.93 -14.42
C TYR A 311 37.09 -8.17 -15.58
N GLY A 312 37.47 -8.41 -16.84
CA GLY A 312 38.82 -8.38 -17.40
C GLY A 312 38.96 -9.15 -18.73
N GLY A 313 38.61 -8.54 -19.86
CA GLY A 313 39.11 -8.92 -21.20
C GLY A 313 38.37 -10.02 -21.98
N GLY A 314 37.97 -9.69 -23.22
CA GLY A 314 37.52 -10.62 -24.26
C GLY A 314 37.38 -9.88 -25.60
N ARG A 315 37.93 -10.41 -26.69
CA ARG A 315 37.98 -9.73 -28.01
C ARG A 315 37.56 -10.65 -29.16
N HIS A 316 37.02 -10.02 -30.20
CA HIS A 316 36.82 -10.51 -31.59
C HIS A 316 35.78 -11.63 -31.84
N PRO A 317 35.29 -11.78 -33.10
CA PRO A 317 35.45 -10.91 -34.28
C PRO A 317 34.13 -10.36 -34.86
N LEU A 318 34.27 -9.43 -35.81
CA LEU A 318 33.21 -8.93 -36.69
C LEU A 318 32.67 -10.03 -37.62
N VAL A 319 31.40 -9.91 -38.01
CA VAL A 319 30.85 -10.56 -39.22
C VAL A 319 30.17 -9.49 -40.08
N HIS A 320 30.68 -9.29 -41.30
CA HIS A 320 30.02 -8.49 -42.34
C HIS A 320 29.21 -9.40 -43.26
N HIS A 321 28.00 -8.98 -43.66
CA HIS A 321 27.53 -9.03 -45.05
C HIS A 321 26.26 -8.14 -45.24
N PRO A 322 25.85 -7.78 -46.48
CA PRO A 322 25.50 -6.38 -46.75
C PRO A 322 24.16 -6.15 -47.47
N HIS A 323 23.86 -4.87 -47.68
CA HIS A 323 22.93 -4.30 -48.67
C HIS A 323 21.49 -4.83 -48.72
N LEU A 324 20.54 -3.92 -48.48
CA LEU A 324 19.51 -3.65 -49.50
C LEU A 324 18.98 -2.21 -49.44
N VAL A 325 18.63 -1.73 -50.63
CA VAL A 325 18.01 -0.44 -51.00
C VAL A 325 16.74 -0.18 -50.16
N GLY A 326 16.35 1.05 -49.79
CA GLY A 326 16.83 2.37 -50.20
C GLY A 326 15.75 3.19 -50.94
N VAL A 327 14.70 3.63 -50.24
CA VAL A 327 13.58 4.41 -50.82
C VAL A 327 13.39 5.73 -50.09
N ARG A 328 13.26 6.84 -50.84
CA ARG A 328 12.91 8.17 -50.32
C ARG A 328 11.41 8.42 -50.39
N GLY A 329 10.81 8.93 -49.32
CA GLY A 329 9.44 9.44 -49.27
C GLY A 329 9.26 10.35 -48.05
N ALA A 330 9.59 11.64 -48.15
CA ALA A 330 8.70 12.73 -48.59
C ALA A 330 7.73 13.20 -47.48
N ARG A 331 8.02 14.39 -46.94
CA ARG A 331 7.21 15.08 -45.90
C ARG A 331 5.76 15.27 -46.33
N ARG A 332 4.83 15.21 -45.37
CA ARG A 332 3.67 16.13 -45.29
C ARG A 332 3.26 16.33 -43.83
N LEU A 333 3.35 17.57 -43.35
CA LEU A 333 2.65 17.98 -42.13
C LEU A 333 1.16 18.14 -42.47
N LEU A 334 0.29 17.87 -41.51
CA LEU A 334 -1.12 18.29 -41.51
C LEU A 334 -1.30 19.41 -40.47
N PRO A 335 -2.02 20.49 -40.78
CA PRO A 335 -2.16 21.63 -39.88
C PRO A 335 -3.25 21.41 -38.81
N LEU A 336 -3.07 22.04 -37.66
CA LEU A 336 -4.11 22.19 -36.65
C LEU A 336 -5.18 23.20 -37.12
N PRO A 337 -6.48 22.90 -37.00
CA PRO A 337 -7.52 23.92 -37.09
C PRO A 337 -7.43 24.89 -35.91
N GLY A 338 -7.60 26.19 -36.17
CA GLY A 338 -7.59 27.22 -35.14
C GLY A 338 -8.89 27.30 -34.33
N ALA A 339 -8.86 28.08 -33.25
CA ALA A 339 -10.04 28.38 -32.44
C ALA A 339 -11.04 29.27 -33.20
N ASP A 340 -12.34 29.08 -32.93
CA ASP A 340 -13.40 30.04 -33.26
C ASP A 340 -14.19 30.44 -32.01
N ARG A 341 -14.81 31.62 -32.03
CA ARG A 341 -15.38 32.31 -30.87
C ARG A 341 -16.91 32.20 -30.83
N ALA A 342 -17.44 31.30 -30.01
CA ALA A 342 -18.82 31.39 -29.55
C ALA A 342 -18.90 32.23 -28.26
N ARG A 343 -19.76 33.27 -28.25
CA ARG A 343 -20.19 33.93 -27.00
C ARG A 343 -21.49 33.25 -26.55
N GLY A 344 -21.56 32.83 -25.29
CA GLY A 344 -22.73 32.15 -24.72
C GLY A 344 -22.91 32.51 -23.25
N GLU A 345 -24.01 33.22 -23.00
CA GLU A 345 -24.63 33.66 -21.74
C GLU A 345 -24.18 32.99 -20.41
N VAL A 346 -23.89 33.84 -19.41
CA VAL A 346 -23.75 33.44 -18.01
C VAL A 346 -25.14 33.26 -17.39
N LEU A 347 -25.44 32.07 -16.90
CA LEU A 347 -26.64 31.79 -16.11
C LEU A 347 -26.30 31.76 -14.61
N GLU A 348 -26.71 32.80 -13.90
CA GLU A 348 -26.66 32.90 -12.43
C GLU A 348 -27.66 31.91 -11.78
N PRO A 349 -27.28 31.15 -10.74
CA PRO A 349 -28.18 30.24 -10.04
C PRO A 349 -29.10 31.00 -9.04
N PRO A 350 -30.43 30.78 -9.06
CA PRO A 350 -31.36 31.62 -8.32
C PRO A 350 -31.62 31.16 -6.86
N TRP A 351 -30.91 31.75 -5.90
CA TRP A 351 -31.39 31.85 -4.50
C TRP A 351 -30.73 33.03 -3.73
N ALA A 352 -31.20 34.26 -3.98
CA ALA A 352 -30.80 35.43 -3.20
C ALA A 352 -31.99 36.34 -2.88
N HIS A 353 -32.26 36.53 -1.58
CA HIS A 353 -33.34 37.38 -1.02
C HIS A 353 -34.78 36.85 -1.30
N ARG A 354 -35.81 37.07 -0.48
CA ARG A 354 -36.09 37.99 0.65
C ARG A 354 -36.96 37.28 1.73
N PRO A 355 -37.25 37.91 2.89
CA PRO A 355 -36.73 39.17 3.42
C PRO A 355 -35.79 38.98 4.63
#